data_AF-A0A9D7QM98-F1
#
_entry.id   AF-A0A9D7QM98-F1
#
_cell.length_a   1.000
_cell.length_b   1.000
_cell.length_c   1.000
_cell.angle_alpha   90.00
_cell.angle_beta   90.00
_cell.angle_gamma   90.00
#
_symmetry.space_group_name_H-M   'P 1'
#
loop_
_entity.id
_entity.type
_entity.pdbx_description
1 polymer ?
#
loop_
_entity_poly.entity_id
_entity_poly.type
_entity_poly.pdbx_seq_one_letter_code
_entity_poly.pdbx_strand_id
1 'polypeptide(L)'
;MATATEAAPRILWPQLTRADLEHLTGPTAKFEANLAATTLLRQIEAEGRPASADDRQVLQCYTGWGGLPASFNLEAGDSTWVERARRLQAMLSAEDYESARASVNNSHYTEVHVIEAIWQAVERFGFTGGRILEPAAGIGHFIGAMPRHLPEHRSITTVEIDRFPAASSRRSMRPVAWTCGSRRSRRQRCPTTGSTW
;
A
#
# COMPACT_ATOMS: atom_id res chain seq x y z
N MET A 1 12.29 34.05 20.13
CA MET A 1 12.39 32.57 20.27
C MET A 1 11.49 31.97 19.21
N ALA A 2 12.07 31.28 18.21
CA ALA A 2 11.28 30.59 17.19
C ALA A 2 10.67 29.34 17.84
N THR A 3 9.34 29.26 17.85
CA THR A 3 8.61 28.06 18.27
C THR A 3 8.87 26.97 17.24
N ALA A 4 9.54 25.90 17.64
CA ALA A 4 9.66 24.71 16.82
C ALA A 4 8.23 24.21 16.55
N THR A 5 7.82 24.20 15.28
CA THR A 5 6.62 23.48 14.87
C THR A 5 6.84 22.02 15.22
N GLU A 6 6.11 21.52 16.22
CA GLU A 6 6.13 20.12 16.60
C GLU A 6 5.74 19.30 15.37
N ALA A 7 6.71 18.57 14.83
CA ALA A 7 6.51 17.74 13.66
C ALA A 7 5.49 16.65 14.05
N ALA A 8 4.43 16.52 13.25
CA ALA A 8 3.42 15.47 13.45
C ALA A 8 4.12 14.11 13.68
N PRO A 9 3.64 13.30 14.65
CA PRO A 9 4.29 12.05 15.01
C PRO A 9 4.47 11.19 13.77
N ARG A 10 5.72 10.77 13.52
CA ARG A 10 6.05 9.87 12.41
C ARG A 10 5.32 8.56 12.65
N ILE A 11 4.31 8.27 11.84
CA ILE A 11 3.65 6.96 11.90
C ILE A 11 4.58 5.96 11.22
N LEU A 12 5.24 5.14 12.02
CA LEU A 12 5.99 3.98 11.55
C LEU A 12 4.98 2.99 10.96
N TRP A 13 5.13 2.66 9.68
CA TRP A 13 4.39 1.56 9.09
C TRP A 13 4.83 0.25 9.76
N PRO A 14 3.94 -0.72 9.97
CA PRO A 14 4.34 -1.99 10.54
C PRO A 14 5.39 -2.64 9.64
N GLN A 15 6.34 -3.36 10.22
CA GLN A 15 7.19 -4.23 9.43
C GLN A 15 6.31 -5.37 8.92
N LEU A 16 6.38 -5.61 7.62
CA LEU A 16 5.79 -6.75 6.96
C LEU A 16 6.85 -7.84 6.85
N THR A 17 6.51 -9.04 7.28
CA THR A 17 7.33 -10.23 7.14
C THR A 17 6.55 -11.30 6.39
N ARG A 18 7.24 -12.32 5.90
CA ARG A 18 6.58 -13.50 5.33
C ARG A 18 5.49 -14.07 6.25
N ALA A 19 5.78 -14.19 7.55
CA ALA A 19 4.89 -14.78 8.54
C ALA A 19 3.52 -14.08 8.60
N ASP A 20 3.49 -12.77 8.36
CA ASP A 20 2.25 -11.99 8.37
C ASP A 20 1.29 -12.41 7.25
N LEU A 21 1.80 -12.93 6.13
CA LEU A 21 0.99 -13.32 4.96
C LEU A 21 0.91 -14.83 4.71
N GLU A 22 1.58 -15.67 5.51
CA GLU A 22 1.59 -17.14 5.33
C GLU A 22 0.18 -17.75 5.33
N HIS A 23 -0.75 -17.15 6.07
CA HIS A 23 -2.15 -17.58 6.13
C HIS A 23 -2.96 -17.28 4.85
N LEU A 24 -2.44 -16.47 3.92
CA LEU A 24 -3.09 -16.11 2.66
C LEU A 24 -2.91 -17.18 1.56
N THR A 25 -3.06 -18.45 1.95
CA THR A 25 -2.87 -19.59 1.06
C THR A 25 -4.17 -19.92 0.34
N GLY A 26 -4.13 -19.87 -1.00
CA GLY A 26 -5.25 -20.24 -1.87
C GLY A 26 -6.29 -19.12 -2.09
N PRO A 27 -7.21 -19.33 -3.05
CA PRO A 27 -8.12 -18.28 -3.52
C PRO A 27 -9.11 -17.82 -2.46
N THR A 28 -9.59 -18.73 -1.60
CA THR A 28 -10.55 -18.39 -0.54
C THR A 28 -9.95 -17.50 0.54
N ALA A 29 -8.74 -17.82 1.03
CA ALA A 29 -8.08 -17.01 2.06
C ALA A 29 -7.77 -15.59 1.54
N LYS A 30 -7.26 -15.50 0.30
CA LYS A 30 -7.02 -14.20 -0.37
C LYS A 30 -8.31 -13.41 -0.54
N PHE A 31 -9.41 -14.05 -0.95
CA PHE A 31 -10.71 -13.39 -1.07
C PHE A 31 -11.20 -12.79 0.25
N GLU A 32 -11.22 -13.58 1.33
CA GLU A 32 -11.72 -13.08 2.62
C GLU A 32 -10.83 -11.96 3.18
N ALA A 33 -9.50 -12.07 3.02
CA ALA A 33 -8.56 -11.03 3.42
C ALA A 33 -8.76 -9.72 2.63
N ASN A 34 -8.94 -9.81 1.31
CA ASN A 34 -9.23 -8.64 0.48
C ASN A 34 -10.56 -8.00 0.88
N LEU A 35 -11.60 -8.80 1.08
CA LEU A 35 -12.92 -8.32 1.49
C LEU A 35 -12.86 -7.61 2.86
N ALA A 36 -12.13 -8.19 3.82
CA ALA A 36 -11.92 -7.61 5.15
C ALA A 36 -11.16 -6.28 5.05
N ALA A 37 -10.07 -6.22 4.29
CA ALA A 37 -9.29 -5.00 4.10
C ALA A 37 -10.11 -3.89 3.43
N THR A 38 -10.88 -4.21 2.39
CA THR A 38 -11.77 -3.24 1.73
C THR A 38 -12.88 -2.76 2.67
N THR A 39 -13.49 -3.65 3.44
CA THR A 39 -14.53 -3.29 4.42
C THR A 39 -13.97 -2.34 5.48
N LEU A 40 -12.82 -2.69 6.05
CA LEU A 40 -12.15 -1.90 7.06
C LEU A 40 -11.76 -0.52 6.54
N LEU A 41 -11.20 -0.44 5.32
CA LEU A 41 -10.81 0.84 4.74
C LEU A 41 -12.02 1.78 4.61
N ARG A 42 -13.17 1.27 4.16
CA ARG A 42 -14.40 2.06 4.06
C ARG A 42 -14.88 2.56 5.42
N GLN A 43 -14.78 1.73 6.44
CA GLN A 43 -15.13 2.13 7.81
C GLN A 43 -14.21 3.26 8.29
N ILE A 44 -12.89 3.11 8.14
CA ILE A 44 -11.91 4.14 8.52
C ILE A 44 -12.18 5.46 7.79
N GLU A 45 -12.49 5.40 6.49
CA GLU A 45 -12.82 6.58 5.69
C GLU A 45 -14.14 7.24 6.11
N ALA A 46 -15.19 6.45 6.35
CA ALA A 46 -16.49 6.95 6.81
C ALA A 46 -16.40 7.61 8.19
N GLU A 47 -15.58 7.06 9.08
CA GLU A 47 -15.30 7.61 10.42
C GLU A 47 -14.33 8.79 10.39
N GLY A 48 -13.65 9.05 9.25
CA GLY A 48 -12.69 10.14 9.10
C GLY A 48 -11.47 10.03 10.03
N ARG A 49 -11.18 8.83 10.54
CA ARG A 49 -10.12 8.58 11.53
C ARG A 49 -8.84 8.06 10.86
N PRO A 50 -7.67 8.19 11.50
CA PRO A 50 -6.47 7.50 11.04
C PRO A 50 -6.57 5.98 11.28
N ALA A 51 -5.86 5.21 10.47
CA ALA A 51 -5.70 3.77 10.67
C ALA A 51 -4.82 3.50 11.92
N SER A 52 -5.30 2.64 12.81
CA SER A 52 -4.59 2.15 13.99
C SER A 52 -3.46 1.18 13.61
N ALA A 53 -2.72 0.65 14.58
CA ALA A 53 -1.73 -0.40 14.30
C ALA A 53 -2.41 -1.68 13.80
N ASP A 54 -3.47 -2.11 14.47
CA ASP A 54 -4.26 -3.30 14.14
C ASP A 54 -4.93 -3.15 12.77
N ASP A 55 -5.46 -1.96 12.47
CA ASP A 55 -6.03 -1.70 11.15
C ASP A 55 -5.00 -1.93 10.05
N ARG A 56 -3.78 -1.45 10.27
CA ARG A 56 -2.69 -1.59 9.30
C ARG A 56 -2.25 -3.03 9.12
N GLN A 57 -2.41 -3.90 10.12
CA GLN A 57 -2.17 -5.33 9.94
C GLN A 57 -3.20 -5.93 8.98
N VAL A 58 -4.49 -5.62 9.16
CA VAL A 58 -5.57 -6.09 8.26
C VAL A 58 -5.40 -5.53 6.85
N LEU A 59 -5.12 -4.23 6.72
CA LEU A 59 -4.95 -3.58 5.42
C LEU A 59 -3.75 -4.15 4.63
N GLN A 60 -2.69 -4.60 5.32
CA GLN A 60 -1.53 -5.21 4.67
C GLN A 60 -1.82 -6.60 4.09
N CYS A 61 -2.89 -7.26 4.51
CA CYS A 61 -3.29 -8.56 3.96
C CYS A 61 -3.99 -8.44 2.60
N TYR A 62 -4.28 -7.23 2.11
CA TYR A 62 -4.84 -7.07 0.77
C TYR A 62 -3.81 -7.44 -0.30
N THR A 63 -4.12 -8.43 -1.13
CA THR A 63 -3.23 -8.91 -2.21
C THR A 63 -3.82 -8.69 -3.60
N GLY A 64 -4.90 -7.90 -3.69
CA GLY A 64 -5.58 -7.62 -4.94
C GLY A 64 -6.38 -8.81 -5.48
N TRP A 65 -7.10 -8.57 -6.57
CA TRP A 65 -7.99 -9.56 -7.18
C TRP A 65 -7.31 -10.39 -8.28
N GLY A 66 -6.01 -10.17 -8.50
CA GLY A 66 -5.18 -10.91 -9.45
C GLY A 66 -5.28 -12.42 -9.22
N GLY A 67 -5.61 -13.17 -10.27
CA GLY A 67 -5.75 -14.63 -10.18
C GLY A 67 -6.98 -15.12 -9.40
N LEU A 68 -7.96 -14.25 -9.12
CA LEU A 68 -9.22 -14.60 -8.45
C LEU A 68 -10.46 -14.40 -9.35
N PRO A 69 -10.55 -15.04 -10.54
CA PRO A 69 -11.69 -14.86 -11.45
C PRO A 69 -13.03 -15.31 -10.84
N ALA A 70 -13.00 -16.30 -9.95
CA ALA A 70 -14.19 -16.81 -9.25
C ALA A 70 -14.86 -15.74 -8.38
N SER A 71 -14.14 -14.72 -7.93
CA SER A 71 -14.68 -13.61 -7.13
C SER A 71 -15.69 -12.75 -7.89
N PHE A 72 -15.73 -12.84 -9.22
CA PHE A 72 -16.62 -12.05 -10.08
C PHE A 72 -17.56 -12.92 -10.92
N ASN A 73 -17.63 -14.22 -10.64
CA ASN A 73 -18.46 -15.16 -11.39
C ASN A 73 -19.75 -15.51 -10.64
N LEU A 74 -20.84 -14.82 -10.98
CA LEU A 74 -22.18 -15.08 -10.42
C LEU A 74 -22.85 -16.34 -11.00
N GLU A 75 -22.30 -16.90 -12.06
CA GLU A 75 -22.84 -18.06 -12.78
C GLU A 75 -21.99 -19.33 -12.55
N ALA A 76 -21.07 -19.29 -11.57
CA ALA A 76 -20.26 -20.45 -11.23
C ALA A 76 -21.10 -21.63 -10.75
N GLY A 77 -20.66 -22.85 -11.07
CA GLY A 77 -21.32 -24.07 -10.57
C GLY A 77 -21.17 -24.27 -9.05
N ASP A 78 -20.14 -23.67 -8.44
CA ASP A 78 -19.95 -23.70 -6.99
C ASP A 78 -20.74 -22.56 -6.32
N SER A 79 -21.84 -22.92 -5.65
CA SER A 79 -22.71 -21.99 -4.94
C SER A 79 -21.99 -21.15 -3.88
N THR A 80 -20.91 -21.67 -3.31
CA THR A 80 -20.09 -21.02 -2.29
C THR A 80 -19.26 -19.88 -2.89
N TRP A 81 -18.82 -20.02 -4.15
CA TRP A 81 -18.17 -18.93 -4.90
C TRP A 81 -19.15 -17.92 -5.45
N VAL A 82 -20.33 -18.37 -5.88
CA VAL A 82 -21.41 -17.45 -6.29
C VAL A 82 -21.80 -16.53 -5.12
N GLU A 83 -21.91 -17.06 -3.90
CA GLU A 83 -22.22 -16.24 -2.73
C GLU A 83 -21.10 -15.21 -2.42
N ARG A 84 -19.84 -15.59 -2.57
CA ARG A 84 -18.71 -14.66 -2.46
C ARG A 84 -18.79 -13.55 -3.50
N ALA A 85 -19.07 -13.89 -4.75
CA ALA A 85 -19.22 -12.90 -5.82
C ALA A 85 -20.37 -11.92 -5.53
N ARG A 86 -21.51 -12.41 -5.00
CA ARG A 86 -22.61 -11.53 -4.55
C ARG A 86 -22.19 -10.60 -3.41
N ARG A 87 -21.49 -11.11 -2.39
CA ARG A 87 -20.98 -10.29 -1.28
C ARG A 87 -20.05 -9.18 -1.78
N LEU A 88 -19.14 -9.51 -2.71
CA LEU A 88 -18.23 -8.53 -3.30
C LEU A 88 -18.98 -7.47 -4.12
N GLN A 89 -19.94 -7.90 -4.96
CA GLN A 89 -20.75 -7.00 -5.78
C GLN A 89 -21.62 -6.06 -4.94
N ALA A 90 -22.23 -6.56 -3.86
CA ALA A 90 -23.03 -5.74 -2.96
C ALA A 90 -22.18 -4.76 -2.14
N MET A 91 -20.92 -5.09 -1.88
CA MET A 91 -19.99 -4.21 -1.19
C MET A 91 -19.56 -3.06 -2.10
N LEU A 92 -19.07 -3.32 -3.31
CA LEU A 92 -18.42 -2.30 -4.14
C LEU A 92 -19.43 -1.39 -4.85
N SER A 93 -19.01 -0.15 -5.14
CA SER A 93 -19.72 0.67 -6.12
C SER A 93 -19.59 0.03 -7.51
N ALA A 94 -20.47 0.37 -8.45
CA ALA A 94 -20.37 -0.17 -9.82
C ALA A 94 -19.01 0.15 -10.47
N GLU A 95 -18.48 1.36 -10.24
CA GLU A 95 -17.16 1.78 -10.74
C GLU A 95 -16.03 0.96 -10.10
N ASP A 96 -16.04 0.83 -8.75
CA ASP A 96 -15.02 0.05 -8.05
C ASP A 96 -15.08 -1.43 -8.40
N TYR A 97 -16.29 -1.97 -8.63
CA TYR A 97 -16.50 -3.36 -9.03
C TYR A 97 -15.91 -3.63 -10.42
N GLU A 98 -16.18 -2.77 -11.40
CA GLU A 98 -15.61 -2.94 -12.75
C GLU A 98 -14.08 -2.76 -12.75
N SER A 99 -13.57 -1.79 -11.97
CA SER A 99 -12.12 -1.62 -11.78
C SER A 99 -11.48 -2.87 -11.17
N ALA A 100 -12.07 -3.40 -10.09
CA ALA A 100 -11.61 -4.63 -9.43
C ALA A 100 -11.68 -5.84 -10.38
N ARG A 101 -12.75 -5.97 -11.16
CA ARG A 101 -12.93 -7.04 -12.15
C ARG A 101 -11.89 -6.97 -13.26
N ALA A 102 -11.56 -5.77 -13.74
CA ALA A 102 -10.52 -5.56 -14.75
C ALA A 102 -9.12 -5.91 -14.23
N SER A 103 -8.89 -5.80 -12.91
CA SER A 103 -7.61 -6.08 -12.26
C SER A 103 -7.26 -7.58 -12.15
N VAL A 104 -8.24 -8.48 -12.33
CA VAL A 104 -8.09 -9.93 -12.14
C VAL A 104 -6.95 -10.53 -12.97
N ASN A 105 -6.71 -10.00 -14.17
CA ASN A 105 -5.71 -10.55 -15.09
C ASN A 105 -4.32 -9.89 -14.97
N ASN A 106 -4.21 -8.72 -14.34
CA ASN A 106 -2.99 -7.90 -14.43
C ASN A 106 -2.47 -7.34 -13.09
N SER A 107 -3.22 -7.41 -11.99
CA SER A 107 -2.79 -6.89 -10.68
C SER A 107 -2.35 -8.01 -9.74
N HIS A 108 -1.15 -8.53 -9.97
CA HIS A 108 -0.50 -9.51 -9.10
C HIS A 108 0.51 -8.82 -8.18
N TYR A 109 0.34 -8.98 -6.88
CA TYR A 109 1.31 -8.50 -5.91
C TYR A 109 2.55 -9.38 -5.91
N THR A 110 3.72 -8.75 -5.72
CA THR A 110 4.97 -9.48 -5.54
C THR A 110 4.94 -10.17 -4.18
N GLU A 111 5.15 -11.48 -4.17
CA GLU A 111 5.20 -12.26 -2.94
C GLU A 111 6.27 -11.70 -1.97
N VAL A 112 5.94 -11.57 -0.68
CA VAL A 112 6.80 -10.88 0.30
C VAL A 112 8.20 -11.48 0.39
N HIS A 113 8.33 -12.80 0.22
CA HIS A 113 9.65 -13.45 0.21
C HIS A 113 10.55 -13.00 -0.94
N VAL A 114 9.95 -12.64 -2.09
CA VAL A 114 10.69 -12.09 -3.24
C VAL A 114 11.11 -10.66 -2.92
N ILE A 115 10.23 -9.86 -2.30
CA ILE A 115 10.54 -8.51 -1.84
C ILE A 115 11.70 -8.53 -0.83
N GLU A 116 11.67 -9.44 0.15
CA GLU A 116 12.75 -9.65 1.13
C GLU A 116 14.07 -9.98 0.41
N ALA A 117 14.05 -10.87 -0.58
CA ALA A 117 15.24 -11.22 -1.36
C ALA A 117 15.79 -10.04 -2.18
N ILE A 118 14.92 -9.18 -2.72
CA ILE A 118 15.29 -7.95 -3.41
C ILE A 118 15.99 -6.99 -2.44
N TRP A 119 15.45 -6.78 -1.24
CA TRP A 119 16.09 -5.95 -0.22
C TRP A 119 17.49 -6.46 0.14
N GLN A 120 17.63 -7.77 0.36
CA GLN A 120 18.93 -8.37 0.61
C GLN A 120 19.91 -8.17 -0.55
N ALA A 121 19.44 -8.20 -1.81
CA ALA A 121 20.28 -7.92 -2.97
C ALA A 121 20.73 -6.46 -3.00
N VAL A 122 19.82 -5.52 -2.72
CA VAL A 122 20.10 -4.08 -2.63
C VAL A 122 21.15 -3.78 -1.56
N GLU A 123 21.08 -4.43 -0.40
CA GLU A 123 22.10 -4.34 0.65
C GLU A 123 23.46 -4.89 0.18
N ARG A 124 23.48 -6.04 -0.50
CA ARG A 124 24.71 -6.61 -1.08
C ARG A 124 25.35 -5.72 -2.14
N PHE A 125 24.57 -4.88 -2.82
CA PHE A 125 25.07 -3.86 -3.74
C PHE A 125 25.61 -2.60 -3.04
N GLY A 126 25.61 -2.58 -1.70
CA GLY A 126 26.20 -1.51 -0.90
C GLY A 126 25.24 -0.39 -0.54
N PHE A 127 23.92 -0.58 -0.72
CA PHE A 127 22.94 0.41 -0.26
C PHE A 127 22.88 0.41 1.27
N THR A 128 23.33 1.50 1.88
CA THR A 128 23.32 1.69 3.34
C THR A 128 22.28 2.71 3.81
N GLY A 129 21.51 3.31 2.89
CA GLY A 129 20.53 4.36 3.19
C GLY A 129 20.48 5.46 2.14
N GLY A 130 19.49 6.36 2.24
CA GLY A 130 19.32 7.47 1.31
C GLY A 130 17.89 7.61 0.78
N ARG A 131 17.78 7.92 -0.52
CA ARG A 131 16.49 8.16 -1.19
C ARG A 131 15.99 6.87 -1.82
N ILE A 132 14.73 6.54 -1.55
CA ILE A 132 14.03 5.39 -2.14
C ILE A 132 12.86 5.94 -2.96
N LEU A 133 12.71 5.46 -4.18
CA LEU A 133 11.55 5.69 -5.03
C LEU A 133 10.88 4.35 -5.27
N GLU A 134 9.61 4.25 -4.91
CA GLU A 134 8.78 3.08 -5.17
C GLU A 134 7.60 3.48 -6.08
N PRO A 135 7.72 3.21 -7.40
CA PRO A 135 6.61 3.37 -8.33
C PRO A 135 5.63 2.20 -8.19
N ALA A 136 4.33 2.45 -8.37
CA ALA A 136 3.27 1.45 -8.19
C ALA A 136 3.28 0.81 -6.79
N ALA A 137 3.36 1.66 -5.76
CA ALA A 137 3.52 1.25 -4.38
C ALA A 137 2.38 0.37 -3.83
N GLY A 138 1.21 0.38 -4.45
CA GLY A 138 0.01 -0.30 -4.00
C GLY A 138 -0.29 0.01 -2.54
N ILE A 139 -0.45 -1.04 -1.74
CA ILE A 139 -0.62 -0.96 -0.28
C ILE A 139 0.70 -0.88 0.52
N GLY A 140 1.85 -0.84 -0.17
CA GLY A 140 3.16 -0.56 0.42
C GLY A 140 3.95 -1.79 0.88
N HIS A 141 3.74 -2.98 0.30
CA HIS A 141 4.48 -4.20 0.67
C HIS A 141 6.00 -4.05 0.55
N PHE A 142 6.50 -3.43 -0.53
CA PHE A 142 7.94 -3.17 -0.70
C PHE A 142 8.54 -2.36 0.45
N ILE A 143 7.80 -1.39 0.94
CA ILE A 143 8.24 -0.50 2.01
C ILE A 143 8.03 -1.14 3.38
N GLY A 144 6.95 -1.90 3.56
CA GLY A 144 6.69 -2.66 4.77
C GLY A 144 7.74 -3.75 5.02
N ALA A 145 8.24 -4.40 3.97
CA ALA A 145 9.26 -5.44 4.07
C ALA A 145 10.70 -4.91 4.10
N MET A 146 10.89 -3.59 4.17
CA MET A 146 12.22 -2.99 4.26
C MET A 146 12.94 -3.42 5.56
N PRO A 147 14.23 -3.79 5.51
CA PRO A 147 15.00 -4.16 6.70
C PRO A 147 15.03 -3.06 7.76
N ARG A 148 14.89 -3.42 9.05
CA ARG A 148 14.85 -2.44 10.16
C ARG A 148 16.19 -1.80 10.51
N HIS A 149 17.29 -2.54 10.35
CA HIS A 149 18.63 -2.08 10.74
C HIS A 149 19.17 -0.98 9.82
N LEU A 150 18.55 -0.88 8.67
CA LEU A 150 18.79 0.11 7.66
C LEU A 150 18.43 1.50 8.32
N PRO A 151 19.31 2.53 8.30
CA PRO A 151 19.15 3.79 9.05
C PRO A 151 17.86 4.61 8.85
N GLU A 152 17.41 5.28 9.91
CA GLU A 152 16.17 6.08 9.96
C GLU A 152 16.18 7.33 9.05
N HIS A 153 17.35 7.83 8.67
CA HIS A 153 17.49 9.01 7.80
C HIS A 153 17.30 8.65 6.32
N ARG A 154 16.07 8.28 5.97
CA ARG A 154 15.66 8.01 4.58
C ARG A 154 14.55 8.92 4.11
N SER A 155 14.57 9.18 2.82
CA SER A 155 13.45 9.82 2.13
C SER A 155 12.84 8.79 1.19
N ILE A 156 11.63 8.34 1.51
CA ILE A 156 10.88 7.40 0.68
C ILE A 156 9.84 8.18 -0.10
N THR A 157 9.83 8.02 -1.42
CA THR A 157 8.82 8.56 -2.32
C THR A 157 8.06 7.39 -2.91
N THR A 158 6.75 7.32 -2.68
CA THR A 158 5.88 6.36 -3.38
C THR A 158 5.01 7.09 -4.39
N VAL A 159 4.76 6.42 -5.50
CA VAL A 159 3.81 6.88 -6.52
C VAL A 159 2.86 5.72 -6.78
N GLU A 160 1.56 5.98 -6.71
CA GLU A 160 0.52 5.01 -7.05
C GLU A 160 -0.48 5.67 -8.00
N ILE A 161 -0.79 4.95 -9.08
CA ILE A 161 -1.73 5.41 -10.11
C ILE A 161 -3.13 4.87 -9.82
N ASP A 162 -3.23 3.66 -9.28
CA ASP A 162 -4.49 2.98 -9.08
C ASP A 162 -5.16 3.43 -7.78
N ARG A 163 -6.47 3.64 -7.87
CA ARG A 163 -7.29 3.87 -6.70
C ARG A 163 -7.58 2.51 -6.08
N PHE A 164 -7.20 2.31 -4.83
CA PHE A 164 -7.64 1.14 -4.08
C PHE A 164 -9.18 1.10 -4.10
N PRO A 165 -9.81 -0.03 -4.47
CA PRO A 165 -11.26 -0.10 -4.54
C PRO A 165 -11.83 0.15 -3.14
N ALA A 166 -12.57 1.26 -3.00
CA ALA A 166 -13.07 1.94 -1.79
C ALA A 166 -12.45 3.31 -1.45
N ALA A 167 -11.24 3.63 -1.90
CA ALA A 167 -10.52 4.79 -1.37
C ALA A 167 -10.93 6.12 -2.03
N SER A 168 -11.96 6.78 -1.52
CA SER A 168 -12.31 8.14 -1.97
C SER A 168 -11.40 9.21 -1.38
N SER A 169 -10.62 8.86 -0.37
CA SER A 169 -9.71 9.77 0.30
C SER A 169 -8.36 9.09 0.50
N ARG A 170 -7.35 9.54 -0.24
CA ARG A 170 -5.96 9.04 -0.19
C ARG A 170 -5.31 9.13 1.21
N ARG A 171 -6.01 9.56 2.26
CA ARG A 171 -5.48 9.91 3.58
C ARG A 171 -5.25 8.72 4.50
N SER A 172 -6.10 7.68 4.45
CA SER A 172 -6.11 6.63 5.48
C SER A 172 -5.06 5.53 5.29
N MET A 173 -4.64 5.26 4.04
CA MET A 173 -3.55 4.34 3.71
C MET A 173 -2.17 5.01 3.61
N ARG A 174 -2.06 6.31 3.89
CA ARG A 174 -0.76 7.00 3.92
C ARG A 174 -0.12 6.81 5.28
N PRO A 175 1.03 6.13 5.39
CA PRO A 175 1.94 6.37 6.51
C PRO A 175 2.15 7.89 6.72
N VAL A 176 2.14 8.37 7.95
CA VAL A 176 2.48 9.76 8.29
C VAL A 176 4.00 9.90 8.19
N ALA A 177 4.48 9.87 6.94
CA ALA A 177 5.78 10.25 6.44
C ALA A 177 5.80 10.18 4.89
N TRP A 178 4.68 10.47 4.19
CA TRP A 178 4.71 10.68 2.73
C TRP A 178 4.52 12.16 2.42
N THR A 179 5.61 12.85 2.16
CA THR A 179 5.53 14.10 1.42
C THR A 179 5.10 13.76 -0.01
N CYS A 180 3.80 13.85 -0.28
CA CYS A 180 3.33 14.09 -1.64
C CYS A 180 3.96 15.41 -2.07
N GLY A 181 4.94 15.35 -2.97
CA GLY A 181 5.50 16.53 -3.60
C GLY A 181 4.48 17.19 -4.52
N SER A 182 3.39 17.75 -3.98
CA SER A 182 2.64 18.80 -4.67
C SER A 182 3.42 20.11 -4.56
N ARG A 183 4.62 20.18 -5.13
CA ARG A 183 5.21 21.46 -5.49
C ARG A 183 4.94 21.70 -6.95
N ARG A 184 3.85 22.43 -7.20
CA ARG A 184 3.79 23.33 -8.36
C ARG A 184 5.14 24.04 -8.44
N SER A 185 5.71 24.01 -9.64
CA SER A 185 6.95 24.66 -10.01
C SER A 185 7.14 26.02 -9.34
N ARG A 186 8.19 26.15 -8.54
CA ARG A 186 9.02 27.35 -8.49
C ARG A 186 10.42 26.91 -8.14
N ARG A 187 11.28 26.86 -9.16
CA ARG A 187 12.73 26.84 -8.99
C ARG A 187 13.10 28.05 -8.13
N GLN A 188 13.60 27.82 -6.92
CA GLN A 188 14.42 28.80 -6.23
C GLN A 188 15.83 28.21 -6.21
N ARG A 189 16.70 28.81 -7.00
CA ARG A 189 18.14 28.57 -6.95
C ARG A 189 18.64 29.07 -5.59
N CYS A 190 19.48 28.29 -4.91
CA CYS A 190 20.31 28.84 -3.83
C CYS A 190 21.31 29.84 -4.44
N PRO A 191 21.59 30.97 -3.76
CA PRO A 191 22.59 31.92 -4.22
C PRO A 191 23.98 31.29 -4.07
N THR A 192 24.69 31.18 -5.17
CA THR A 192 26.13 30.94 -5.16
C THR A 192 26.80 32.17 -4.58
N THR A 193 27.30 32.06 -3.35
CA THR A 193 28.33 32.96 -2.83
C THR A 193 29.54 32.83 -3.75
N GLY A 194 29.89 33.93 -4.41
CA GLY A 194 31.04 33.99 -5.29
C GLY A 194 32.34 33.74 -4.55
N SER A 195 33.28 33.08 -5.21
CA SER A 195 34.71 33.31 -5.08
C SER A 195 35.39 32.82 -6.35
N THR A 196 36.04 33.76 -7.01
CA THR A 196 36.98 33.67 -8.13
C THR A 196 38.08 32.63 -7.89
N TRP A 197 38.16 31.64 -8.78
CA TRP A 197 39.27 31.22 -9.66
C TRP A 197 39.12 29.74 -9.98
#